data_AF-A0A372QF88-F1
#
_entry.id   AF-A0A372QF88-F1
#
_cell.length_a   1.000
_cell.length_b   1.000
_cell.length_c   1.000
_cell.angle_alpha   90.00
_cell.angle_beta   90.00
_cell.angle_gamma   90.00
#
_symmetry.space_group_name_H-M   'P 1'
#
loop_
_entity.id
_entity.type
_entity.pdbx_description
1 polymer ?
#
loop_
_entity_poly.entity_id
_entity_poly.type
_entity_poly.pdbx_seq_one_letter_code
_entity_poly.pdbx_strand_id
1 'polypeptide(L)'
;MEENHVKRKVKEIRRQDIIDKVNAIRYACKVLEFINKRTKYLVNYTKKHLCEEMVAYINRILWRFIKYKSDDFKLLDVRHNVMKNLILGNCDHLIKFILFGNNDEDKKANKLHIPRKTFWKKKKTINDDTEEHEITNVMELAIYHCKGIYLFILSPD
;
A
#
# COMPACT_ATOMS: atom_id res chain seq x y z
N MET A 1 -33.66 -36.39 20.57
CA MET A 1 -33.30 -35.12 19.92
C MET A 1 -32.18 -34.51 20.76
N GLU A 2 -30.93 -34.60 20.31
CA GLU A 2 -29.80 -33.98 21.01
C GLU A 2 -29.63 -32.54 20.54
N GLU A 3 -29.78 -31.59 21.47
CA GLU A 3 -29.49 -30.18 21.25
C GLU A 3 -27.97 -29.96 21.10
N ASN A 4 -27.52 -29.75 19.87
CA ASN A 4 -26.17 -29.29 19.56
C ASN A 4 -26.00 -27.83 20.01
N HIS A 5 -25.67 -27.62 21.29
CA HIS A 5 -25.18 -26.33 21.76
C HIS A 5 -23.80 -26.02 21.14
N VAL A 6 -23.81 -25.34 20.00
CA VAL A 6 -22.60 -24.76 19.40
C VAL A 6 -22.07 -23.68 20.33
N LYS A 7 -21.13 -24.07 21.23
CA LYS A 7 -20.42 -23.14 22.11
C LYS A 7 -19.69 -22.11 21.25
N ARG A 8 -20.13 -20.84 21.32
CA ARG A 8 -19.50 -19.70 20.65
C ARG A 8 -18.06 -19.57 21.15
N LYS A 9 -17.07 -20.00 20.35
CA LYS A 9 -15.65 -19.81 20.68
C LYS A 9 -15.32 -18.32 20.65
N VAL A 10 -15.21 -17.71 21.82
CA VAL A 10 -14.67 -16.35 21.98
C VAL A 10 -13.19 -16.41 21.59
N LYS A 11 -12.82 -15.84 20.45
CA LYS A 11 -11.41 -15.69 20.06
C LYS A 11 -10.79 -14.59 20.92
N GLU A 12 -9.87 -14.96 21.79
CA GLU A 12 -9.02 -14.01 22.50
C GLU A 12 -8.04 -13.39 21.49
N ILE A 13 -8.10 -12.06 21.32
CA ILE A 13 -7.21 -11.34 20.40
C ILE A 13 -5.97 -10.92 21.20
N ARG A 14 -4.81 -11.47 20.84
CA ARG A 14 -3.54 -11.11 21.48
C ARG A 14 -2.95 -9.87 20.81
N ARG A 15 -2.14 -9.11 21.55
CA ARG A 15 -1.40 -7.95 21.00
C ARG A 15 -0.53 -8.35 19.81
N GLN A 16 0.07 -9.54 19.84
CA GLN A 16 0.88 -10.08 18.75
C GLN A 16 0.06 -10.22 17.45
N ASP A 17 -1.18 -10.69 17.53
CA ASP A 17 -2.06 -10.84 16.37
C ASP A 17 -2.35 -9.50 15.67
N ILE A 18 -2.37 -8.40 16.45
CA ILE A 18 -2.55 -7.04 15.91
C ILE A 18 -1.28 -6.59 15.17
N ILE A 19 -0.12 -6.82 15.78
CA ILE A 19 1.19 -6.47 15.20
C ILE A 19 1.40 -7.23 13.89
N ASP A 20 1.12 -8.53 13.88
CA ASP A 20 1.29 -9.39 12.71
C ASP A 20 0.37 -8.95 11.56
N LYS A 21 -0.87 -8.56 11.85
CA LYS A 21 -1.78 -7.98 10.86
C LYS A 21 -1.25 -6.69 10.24
N VAL A 22 -0.79 -5.75 11.08
CA VAL A 22 -0.24 -4.47 10.61
C VAL A 22 1.04 -4.69 9.79
N ASN A 23 1.89 -5.63 10.20
CA ASN A 23 3.07 -6.04 9.43
C ASN A 23 2.68 -6.68 8.08
N ALA A 24 1.65 -7.52 8.03
CA ALA A 24 1.18 -8.10 6.78
C ALA A 24 0.75 -7.01 5.77
N ILE A 25 0.08 -5.94 6.22
CA ILE A 25 -0.28 -4.79 5.37
C ILE A 25 0.97 -4.06 4.88
N ARG A 26 1.96 -3.85 5.75
CA ARG A 26 3.24 -3.26 5.37
C ARG A 26 3.93 -4.09 4.28
N TYR A 27 4.01 -5.40 4.44
CA TYR A 27 4.62 -6.29 3.46
C TYR A 27 3.84 -6.33 2.15
N ALA A 28 2.50 -6.33 2.22
CA ALA A 28 1.65 -6.21 1.04
C ALA A 28 1.99 -4.96 0.20
N CYS A 29 2.20 -3.81 0.85
CA CYS A 29 2.60 -2.59 0.15
C CYS A 29 3.99 -2.71 -0.49
N LYS A 30 4.96 -3.32 0.21
CA LYS A 30 6.30 -3.60 -0.34
C LYS A 30 6.27 -4.55 -1.54
N VAL A 31 5.42 -5.57 -1.48
CA VAL A 31 5.25 -6.53 -2.58
C VAL A 31 4.72 -5.84 -3.82
N LEU A 32 3.80 -4.87 -3.69
CA LEU A 32 3.31 -4.09 -4.84
C LEU A 32 4.43 -3.27 -5.50
N GLU A 33 5.26 -2.58 -4.72
CA GLU A 33 6.46 -1.91 -5.25
C GLU A 33 7.37 -2.90 -6.00
N PHE A 34 7.64 -4.05 -5.39
CA PHE A 34 8.52 -5.06 -5.97
C PHE A 34 7.96 -5.64 -7.28
N ILE A 35 6.67 -5.97 -7.32
CA ILE A 35 6.00 -6.45 -8.53
C ILE A 35 6.08 -5.36 -9.60
N ASN A 36 5.71 -4.11 -9.30
CA ASN A 36 5.74 -3.02 -10.28
C ASN A 36 7.14 -2.81 -10.88
N LYS A 37 8.20 -2.87 -10.05
CA LYS A 37 9.59 -2.82 -10.52
C LYS A 37 9.93 -3.98 -11.46
N ARG A 38 9.53 -5.21 -11.11
CA ARG A 38 9.86 -6.41 -11.90
C ARG A 38 9.04 -6.56 -13.18
N THR A 39 7.76 -6.18 -13.16
CA THR A 39 6.87 -6.30 -14.32
C THR A 39 7.39 -5.54 -15.53
N LYS A 40 8.15 -4.45 -15.33
CA LYS A 40 8.84 -3.72 -16.42
C LYS A 40 9.79 -4.58 -17.25
N TYR A 41 10.31 -5.66 -16.68
CA TYR A 41 11.27 -6.55 -17.33
C TYR A 41 10.66 -7.91 -17.71
N LEU A 42 9.36 -8.10 -17.49
CA LEU A 42 8.67 -9.34 -17.84
C LEU A 42 8.19 -9.30 -19.29
N VAL A 43 8.86 -10.07 -20.15
CA VAL A 43 8.48 -10.23 -21.57
C VAL A 43 7.43 -11.34 -21.76
N ASN A 44 7.27 -12.25 -20.78
CA ASN A 44 6.36 -13.39 -20.87
C ASN A 44 4.93 -13.01 -20.44
N TYR A 45 3.97 -13.15 -21.36
CA TYR A 45 2.54 -12.90 -21.14
C TYR A 45 1.95 -13.63 -19.94
N THR A 46 2.24 -14.92 -19.76
CA THR A 46 1.69 -15.73 -18.66
C THR A 46 2.17 -15.23 -17.30
N LYS A 47 3.47 -14.87 -17.22
CA LYS A 47 4.05 -14.32 -15.99
C LYS A 47 3.48 -12.94 -15.67
N LYS A 48 3.26 -12.12 -16.71
CA LYS A 48 2.63 -10.79 -16.57
C LYS A 48 1.20 -10.90 -16.03
N HIS A 49 0.38 -11.77 -16.59
CA HIS A 49 -0.99 -12.00 -16.12
C HIS A 49 -1.04 -12.46 -14.65
N LEU A 50 -0.16 -13.39 -14.26
CA LEU A 50 -0.07 -13.83 -12.86
C LEU A 50 0.26 -12.66 -11.91
N CYS A 51 1.17 -11.76 -12.32
CA CYS A 51 1.47 -10.55 -11.56
C CYS A 51 0.27 -9.61 -11.46
N GLU A 52 -0.51 -9.43 -12.53
CA GLU A 52 -1.72 -8.61 -12.53
C GLU A 52 -2.78 -9.16 -11.55
N GLU A 53 -2.99 -10.49 -11.53
CA GLU A 53 -3.89 -11.15 -10.57
C GLU A 53 -3.43 -10.96 -9.12
N MET A 54 -2.13 -11.13 -8.86
CA MET A 54 -1.55 -10.89 -7.53
C MET A 54 -1.75 -9.44 -7.09
N VAL A 55 -1.49 -8.47 -7.96
CA VAL A 55 -1.70 -7.05 -7.69
C VAL A 55 -3.17 -6.78 -7.39
N ALA A 56 -4.10 -7.33 -8.16
CA ALA A 56 -5.53 -7.17 -7.93
C ALA A 56 -5.96 -7.72 -6.56
N TYR A 57 -5.45 -8.89 -6.18
CA TYR A 57 -5.75 -9.50 -4.89
C TYR A 57 -5.20 -8.68 -3.72
N ILE A 58 -3.93 -8.25 -3.81
CA ILE A 58 -3.30 -7.42 -2.78
C ILE A 58 -4.03 -6.08 -2.66
N ASN A 59 -4.38 -5.43 -3.77
CA ASN A 59 -5.14 -4.18 -3.79
C ASN A 59 -6.48 -4.31 -3.06
N ARG A 60 -7.19 -5.42 -3.25
CA ARG A 60 -8.46 -5.70 -2.53
C ARG A 60 -8.24 -5.82 -1.01
N ILE A 61 -7.16 -6.48 -0.58
CA ILE A 61 -6.81 -6.59 0.85
C ILE A 61 -6.51 -5.21 1.43
N LEU A 62 -5.66 -4.43 0.75
CA LEU A 62 -5.29 -3.09 1.20
C LEU A 62 -6.50 -2.16 1.26
N TRP A 63 -7.34 -2.16 0.23
CA TRP A 63 -8.57 -1.37 0.20
C TRP A 63 -9.47 -1.67 1.41
N ARG A 64 -9.70 -2.95 1.73
CA ARG A 64 -10.48 -3.34 2.91
C ARG A 64 -9.84 -2.85 4.20
N PHE A 65 -8.52 -2.96 4.33
CA PHE A 65 -7.82 -2.49 5.53
C PHE A 65 -7.92 -0.97 5.68
N ILE A 66 -7.66 -0.21 4.62
CA ILE A 66 -7.73 1.26 4.64
C ILE A 66 -9.16 1.72 4.96
N LYS A 67 -10.17 1.06 4.38
CA LYS A 67 -11.59 1.39 4.58
C LYS A 67 -12.06 1.12 6.01
N TYR A 68 -11.78 -0.06 6.56
CA TYR A 68 -12.34 -0.48 7.85
C TYR A 68 -11.43 -0.21 9.05
N LYS A 69 -10.13 0.03 8.83
CA LYS A 69 -9.11 0.27 9.86
C LYS A 69 -8.27 1.50 9.52
N SER A 70 -8.96 2.60 9.22
CA SER A 70 -8.35 3.86 8.79
C SER A 70 -7.33 4.43 9.77
N ASP A 71 -7.57 4.31 11.08
CA ASP A 71 -6.65 4.86 12.09
C ASP A 71 -5.38 4.00 12.26
N ASP A 72 -5.52 2.66 12.18
CA ASP A 72 -4.39 1.75 12.10
C ASP A 72 -3.53 2.07 10.87
N PHE A 73 -4.19 2.36 9.74
CA PHE A 73 -3.51 2.75 8.50
C PHE A 73 -2.75 4.08 8.66
N LYS A 74 -3.36 5.12 9.23
CA LYS A 74 -2.67 6.40 9.49
C LYS A 74 -1.39 6.18 10.28
N LEU A 75 -1.47 5.41 11.37
CA LEU A 75 -0.31 5.13 12.21
C LEU A 75 0.76 4.34 11.46
N LEU A 76 0.35 3.34 10.69
CA LEU A 76 1.24 2.53 9.86
C LEU A 76 1.97 3.41 8.83
N ASP A 77 1.25 4.29 8.14
CA ASP A 77 1.81 5.19 7.15
C ASP A 77 2.84 6.15 7.74
N VAL A 78 2.53 6.76 8.89
CA VAL A 78 3.47 7.64 9.61
C VAL A 78 4.76 6.93 9.98
N ARG A 79 4.70 5.66 10.41
CA ARG A 79 5.87 4.90 10.89
C ARG A 79 6.70 4.30 9.76
N HIS A 80 6.07 3.96 8.65
CA HIS A 80 6.67 3.12 7.61
C HIS A 80 6.60 3.70 6.21
N ASN A 81 6.18 4.97 6.08
CA ASN A 81 6.05 5.68 4.81
C ASN A 81 5.26 4.84 3.79
N VAL A 82 4.08 4.33 4.17
CA VAL A 82 3.31 3.42 3.31
C VAL A 82 2.92 4.08 2.00
N MET A 83 2.62 5.37 2.02
CA MET A 83 2.36 6.18 0.84
C MET A 83 3.50 6.10 -0.21
N LYS A 84 4.77 6.02 0.22
CA LYS A 84 5.92 5.80 -0.68
C LYS A 84 5.77 4.48 -1.46
N ASN A 85 5.49 3.39 -0.75
CA ASN A 85 5.36 2.07 -1.37
C ASN A 85 4.15 2.02 -2.32
N LEU A 86 3.05 2.71 -1.99
CA LEU A 86 1.87 2.79 -2.85
C LEU A 86 2.15 3.57 -4.15
N ILE A 87 2.90 4.68 -4.07
CA ILE A 87 3.33 5.44 -5.25
C ILE A 87 4.22 4.56 -6.13
N LEU A 88 5.25 3.95 -5.54
CA LEU A 88 6.17 3.07 -6.28
C LEU A 88 5.50 1.79 -6.80
N GLY A 89 4.39 1.37 -6.20
CA GLY A 89 3.58 0.24 -6.61
C GLY A 89 2.48 0.57 -7.63
N ASN A 90 2.45 1.79 -8.18
CA ASN A 90 1.45 2.25 -9.15
C ASN A 90 -0.01 2.07 -8.68
N CYS A 91 -0.28 2.33 -7.39
CA CYS A 91 -1.56 2.09 -6.74
C CYS A 91 -2.49 3.32 -6.75
N ASP A 92 -2.67 3.94 -7.92
CA ASP A 92 -3.33 5.25 -8.06
C ASP A 92 -4.74 5.29 -7.49
N HIS A 93 -5.52 4.22 -7.66
CA HIS A 93 -6.86 4.13 -7.11
C HIS A 93 -6.87 4.16 -5.57
N LEU A 94 -5.93 3.45 -4.93
CA LEU A 94 -5.79 3.47 -3.47
C LEU A 94 -5.28 4.82 -2.98
N ILE A 95 -4.31 5.42 -3.69
CA ILE A 95 -3.78 6.75 -3.39
C ILE A 95 -4.91 7.79 -3.43
N LYS A 96 -5.72 7.78 -4.50
CA LYS A 96 -6.89 8.65 -4.65
C LYS A 96 -7.86 8.47 -3.49
N PHE A 97 -8.19 7.23 -3.15
CA PHE A 97 -9.05 6.90 -2.02
C PHE A 97 -8.51 7.40 -0.67
N ILE A 98 -7.20 7.29 -0.43
CA ILE A 98 -6.53 7.75 0.80
C ILE A 98 -6.57 9.28 0.93
N LEU A 99 -6.37 9.99 -0.18
CA LEU A 99 -6.28 11.46 -0.20
C LEU A 99 -7.65 12.14 -0.16
N PHE A 100 -8.61 11.59 -0.89
CA PHE A 100 -9.89 12.26 -1.17
C PHE A 100 -11.11 11.52 -0.61
N GLY A 101 -10.95 10.28 -0.11
CA GLY A 101 -12.05 9.45 0.32
C GLY A 101 -12.82 8.83 -0.86
N ASN A 102 -14.03 8.33 -0.56
CA ASN A 102 -14.97 7.87 -1.58
C ASN A 102 -15.91 9.01 -1.95
N ASN A 103 -16.24 9.16 -3.24
CA ASN A 103 -17.10 10.23 -3.73
C ASN A 103 -18.54 10.18 -3.18
N ASP A 104 -18.96 9.04 -2.63
CA ASP A 104 -20.37 8.75 -2.33
C ASP A 104 -20.77 9.00 -0.87
N GLU A 105 -19.86 9.48 -0.01
CA GLU A 105 -20.15 9.72 1.41
C GLU A 105 -19.93 11.20 1.79
N ASP A 106 -21.02 11.97 1.84
CA ASP A 106 -21.09 13.36 2.36
C ASP A 106 -20.59 13.50 3.82
N LYS A 107 -20.30 12.39 4.49
CA LYS A 107 -19.76 12.36 5.84
C LYS A 107 -18.24 12.24 5.80
N LYS A 108 -17.60 13.41 5.84
CA LYS A 108 -16.24 13.60 6.35
C LYS A 108 -15.27 12.62 5.69
N ALA A 109 -14.94 12.88 4.42
CA ALA A 109 -13.78 12.30 3.76
C ALA A 109 -12.59 12.37 4.72
N ASN A 110 -12.31 11.25 5.39
CA ASN A 110 -11.25 11.19 6.36
C ASN A 110 -9.98 11.32 5.53
N LYS A 111 -9.36 12.50 5.49
CA LYS A 111 -8.04 12.71 4.88
C LYS A 111 -7.07 11.78 5.62
N LEU A 112 -6.88 10.56 5.11
CA LEU A 112 -6.11 9.50 5.77
C LEU A 112 -4.61 9.78 5.68
N HIS A 113 -4.22 10.61 4.72
CA HIS A 113 -2.87 11.07 4.56
C HIS A 113 -2.86 12.57 4.26
N ILE A 114 -1.92 13.28 4.88
CA ILE A 114 -1.54 14.63 4.50
C ILE A 114 -0.14 14.52 3.90
N PRO A 115 0.03 14.79 2.60
CA PRO A 115 1.34 14.77 1.95
C PRO A 115 2.36 15.58 2.74
N ARG A 116 3.52 14.96 3.03
CA ARG A 116 4.54 15.54 3.90
C ARG A 116 5.73 16.03 3.10
N LYS A 117 6.33 17.13 3.56
CA LYS A 117 7.57 17.71 3.03
C LYS A 117 8.82 16.86 3.35
N THR A 118 8.73 15.90 4.28
CA THR A 118 9.80 14.97 4.60
C THR A 118 9.25 13.60 4.99
N PHE A 119 9.95 12.52 4.59
CA PHE A 119 9.71 11.18 5.11
C PHE A 119 10.13 11.07 6.58
N TRP A 120 9.51 10.13 7.30
CA TRP A 120 9.99 9.81 8.65
C TRP A 120 11.36 9.12 8.56
N LYS A 121 12.42 9.82 8.97
CA LYS A 121 13.79 9.30 9.00
C LYS A 121 13.88 8.20 10.06
N LYS A 122 13.93 6.93 9.63
CA LYS A 122 14.28 5.85 10.55
C LYS A 122 15.75 5.97 10.93
N LYS A 123 16.07 5.73 12.20
CA LYS A 123 17.44 5.37 12.63
C LYS A 123 17.85 4.14 11.80
N LYS A 124 19.01 4.16 11.14
CA LYS A 124 19.57 3.12 10.23
C LYS A 124 19.68 1.73 10.88
N THR A 125 18.56 1.12 11.20
CA THR A 125 18.49 -0.14 11.98
C THR A 125 17.94 -1.30 11.15
N ILE A 126 17.37 -1.01 9.98
CA ILE A 126 16.88 -2.01 9.03
C ILE A 126 17.23 -1.49 7.64
N ASN A 127 18.08 -2.21 6.91
CA ASN A 127 18.33 -1.95 5.50
C ASN A 127 16.97 -2.04 4.78
N ASP A 128 16.49 -0.92 4.26
CA ASP A 128 15.35 -0.92 3.35
C ASP A 128 15.92 -1.29 1.99
N ASP A 129 15.47 -2.39 1.38
CA ASP A 129 15.95 -2.83 0.05
C ASP A 129 15.56 -1.86 -1.09
N THR A 130 14.96 -0.72 -0.76
CA THR A 130 14.67 0.35 -1.69
C THR A 130 15.93 1.20 -1.83
N GLU A 131 16.58 1.13 -3.00
CA GLU A 131 17.66 2.06 -3.40
C GLU A 131 17.37 3.47 -2.90
N GLU A 132 18.39 4.09 -2.29
CA GLU A 132 18.36 5.44 -1.74
C GLU A 132 18.06 6.42 -2.88
N HIS A 133 16.78 6.64 -3.19
CA HIS A 133 16.38 7.76 -3.98
C HIS A 133 16.67 8.99 -3.12
N GLU A 134 17.44 9.95 -3.63
CA GLU A 134 17.67 11.27 -3.01
C GLU A 134 16.36 12.02 -2.69
N ILE A 135 15.23 11.50 -3.17
CA ILE A 135 13.88 11.96 -2.91
C ILE A 135 13.56 11.85 -1.41
N THR A 136 13.50 13.00 -0.76
CA THR A 136 13.28 13.10 0.69
C THR A 136 11.81 13.20 1.08
N ASN A 137 10.89 13.33 0.10
CA ASN A 137 9.47 13.57 0.38
C ASN A 137 8.48 12.91 -0.60
N VAL A 138 7.24 12.76 -0.13
CA VAL A 138 6.15 12.07 -0.85
C VAL A 138 5.74 12.82 -2.13
N MET A 139 5.75 14.15 -2.11
CA MET A 139 5.33 14.97 -3.26
C MET A 139 6.34 14.88 -4.41
N GLU A 140 7.63 15.08 -4.13
CA GLU A 140 8.72 14.91 -5.10
C GLU A 140 8.71 13.51 -5.69
N LEU A 141 8.47 12.48 -4.85
CA LEU A 141 8.35 11.10 -5.32
C LEU A 141 7.19 10.94 -6.31
N ALA A 142 6.01 11.47 -5.97
CA ALA A 142 4.85 11.40 -6.83
C ALA A 142 5.09 12.13 -8.17
N ILE A 143 5.68 13.33 -8.13
CA ILE A 143 6.02 14.11 -9.33
C ILE A 143 7.02 13.34 -10.20
N TYR A 144 8.08 12.80 -9.60
CA TYR A 144 9.09 12.01 -10.32
C TYR A 144 8.48 10.76 -10.95
N HIS A 145 7.68 10.02 -10.19
CA HIS A 145 6.99 8.83 -10.67
C HIS A 145 6.09 9.16 -11.88
N CYS A 146 5.31 10.24 -11.80
CA CYS A 146 4.47 10.68 -12.91
C CYS A 146 5.31 11.14 -14.12
N LYS A 147 6.39 11.89 -13.93
CA LYS A 147 7.28 12.34 -15.02
C LYS A 147 7.97 11.17 -15.73
N GLY A 148 8.39 10.16 -14.99
CA GLY A 148 8.96 8.94 -15.56
C GLY A 148 7.99 8.23 -16.51
N ILE A 149 6.69 8.21 -16.18
CA ILE A 149 5.64 7.67 -17.06
C ILE A 149 5.55 8.47 -18.37
N TYR A 150 5.67 9.80 -18.34
CA TYR A 150 5.63 10.63 -19.55
C TYR A 150 6.86 10.48 -20.45
N LEU A 151 8.04 10.21 -19.91
CA LEU A 151 9.25 10.01 -20.72
C LEU A 151 9.16 8.73 -21.58
N PHE A 152 8.51 7.67 -21.06
CA PHE A 152 8.26 6.43 -21.81
C PHE A 152 7.21 6.57 -22.92
N ILE A 153 6.33 7.59 -22.87
CA ILE A 153 5.32 7.84 -23.91
C ILE A 153 5.91 8.66 -25.08
N LEU A 154 7.03 9.36 -24.86
CA LEU A 154 7.63 10.29 -25.83
C LEU A 154 8.94 9.78 -26.44
N SER A 155 9.31 8.52 -26.24
CA SER A 155 10.37 7.86 -27.03
C SER A 155 9.70 7.03 -28.13
N PRO A 156 9.64 7.52 -29.38
CA PRO A 156 9.32 6.66 -30.50
C PRO A 156 10.52 5.73 -30.76
N ASP A 157 10.24 4.44 -30.92
CA ASP A 157 11.16 3.47 -31.53
C ASP A 157 11.50 3.86 -32.98
#